data_AF-A0A359EBV4-F1
#
_entry.id   AF-A0A359EBV4-F1
#
_cell.length_a   1.000
_cell.length_b   1.000
_cell.length_c   1.000
_cell.angle_alpha   90.00
_cell.angle_beta   90.00
_cell.angle_gamma   90.00
#
_symmetry.space_group_name_H-M   'P 1'
#
loop_
_entity.id
_entity.type
_entity.pdbx_description
1 polymer ?
#
loop_
_entity_poly.entity_id
_entity_poly.type
_entity_poly.pdbx_seq_one_letter_code
_entity_poly.pdbx_strand_id
1 'polypeptide(L)'
;MNRILQWFQADSGVSTVTTDDRQFIRERILKVVLIGSALLGAVAYYINIRPIIAQGTWGWAIIYTLAFSWICAVAFISRIPYAFRAYSFLTILYALGITSALQYGAAGDARIWFVGLVVLASIFVGTRGGISMLALTVSSYLLIGWLTHQGTINIPDPGTFLNFDNFASWTTTGISYFAISVVIVISVGVLVNGLNSGIKKNRELAKELTFDREKLENRSKALERREVQIRTAAEISRTAVAELDPHILFQRVVELVQSRFNLYYVGVFVVDPSGHYANLQAGTGEAGQRMLARKHRLAIGSTSMIGYAISNKEARIASDVGLDAHRFDNPDLPETRSELALPMISGERVLGALTVQSTLSSAFDQNDIIVLQGIADSLATALENANLFQQLQASLQEVQAIQKQYLQESWSNVLAKSRSLSHTYTSESPNVDGQSHFSATSLDFPLILRDQIIGNLSLETDRSNLTPQERGFIDAVIKQTTLALENVRLVEETQRTAQQERIVGTISEELSRVMDVENVIKIAVRELGRLPNINEVSIFIEPDQQ
;
A
#
# COMPACT_ATOMS: atom_id res chain seq x y z
N MET A 1 38.73 2.49 38.39
CA MET A 1 38.46 1.07 38.06
C MET A 1 37.12 0.86 37.34
N ASN A 2 35.99 1.42 37.81
CA ASN A 2 34.65 1.14 37.24
C ASN A 2 34.35 1.71 35.83
N ARG A 3 35.09 2.71 35.34
CA ARG A 3 34.86 3.30 34.00
C ARG A 3 35.45 2.49 32.83
N ILE A 4 36.44 1.63 33.09
CA ILE A 4 37.08 0.78 32.05
C ILE A 4 36.22 -0.47 31.76
N LEU A 5 35.45 -0.94 32.75
CA LEU A 5 34.51 -2.05 32.60
C LEU A 5 33.24 -1.67 31.80
N GLN A 6 32.80 -0.41 31.87
CA GLN A 6 31.63 0.07 31.10
C GLN A 6 31.94 0.28 29.62
N TRP A 7 33.19 0.56 29.25
CA TRP A 7 33.58 0.69 27.84
C TRP A 7 33.59 -0.66 27.10
N PHE A 8 33.84 -1.77 27.81
CA PHE A 8 33.79 -3.12 27.24
C PHE A 8 32.38 -3.69 27.03
N GLN A 9 31.34 -3.07 27.58
CA GLN A 9 29.95 -3.55 27.48
C GLN A 9 29.11 -2.81 26.43
N ALA A 10 29.58 -1.68 25.90
CA ALA A 10 28.79 -0.82 25.03
C ALA A 10 28.89 -1.14 23.53
N ASP A 11 29.80 -2.02 23.10
CA ASP A 11 30.14 -2.14 21.66
C ASP A 11 30.13 -3.57 21.10
N SER A 12 29.19 -4.42 21.54
CA SER A 12 29.00 -5.72 20.89
C SER A 12 27.53 -6.12 20.77
N GLY A 13 26.86 -5.56 19.77
CA GLY A 13 25.76 -6.22 19.05
C GLY A 13 26.26 -7.43 18.24
N VAL A 14 27.24 -8.15 18.76
CA VAL A 14 27.76 -9.42 18.25
C VAL A 14 26.90 -10.48 18.92
N SER A 15 26.20 -11.29 18.13
CA SER A 15 25.53 -12.50 18.57
C SER A 15 26.37 -13.19 19.65
N THR A 16 25.84 -13.20 20.86
CA THR A 16 26.47 -13.85 22.01
C THR A 16 26.74 -15.29 21.61
N VAL A 17 28.01 -15.67 21.51
CA VAL A 17 28.40 -17.09 21.57
C VAL A 17 27.72 -17.60 22.83
N THR A 18 26.68 -18.41 22.67
CA THR A 18 25.82 -18.82 23.78
C THR A 18 26.71 -19.53 24.80
N THR A 19 26.33 -19.50 26.08
CA THR A 19 27.01 -20.30 27.10
C THR A 19 27.14 -21.77 26.68
N ASP A 20 26.19 -22.23 25.86
CA ASP A 20 26.12 -23.54 25.24
C ASP A 20 27.27 -23.82 24.26
N ASP A 21 27.60 -22.89 23.37
CA ASP A 21 28.69 -23.05 22.39
C ASP A 21 30.07 -23.15 23.07
N ARG A 22 30.29 -22.39 24.15
CA ARG A 22 31.52 -22.47 24.95
C ARG A 22 31.64 -23.80 25.68
N GLN A 23 30.52 -24.29 26.23
CA GLN A 23 30.47 -25.58 26.89
C GLN A 23 30.70 -26.72 25.90
N PHE A 24 30.11 -26.65 24.70
CA PHE A 24 30.30 -27.62 23.63
C PHE A 24 31.77 -27.77 23.21
N ILE A 25 32.48 -26.65 23.02
CA ILE A 25 33.91 -26.67 22.67
C ILE A 25 34.73 -27.30 23.81
N ARG A 26 34.46 -26.92 25.07
CA ARG A 26 35.16 -27.47 26.25
C ARG A 26 34.94 -28.97 26.42
N GLU A 27 33.71 -29.45 26.25
CA GLU A 27 33.38 -30.87 26.29
C GLU A 27 34.08 -31.66 25.19
N ARG A 28 34.14 -31.09 23.97
CA ARG A 28 34.86 -31.69 22.85
C ARG A 28 36.36 -31.78 23.13
N ILE A 29 36.99 -30.70 23.61
CA ILE A 29 38.42 -30.70 23.95
C ILE A 29 38.68 -31.73 25.06
N LEU A 30 37.90 -31.72 26.15
CA LEU A 30 38.05 -32.66 27.25
C LEU A 30 37.94 -34.11 26.79
N LYS A 31 36.97 -34.43 25.93
CA LYS A 31 36.81 -35.79 25.39
C LYS A 31 38.02 -36.22 24.57
N VAL A 32 38.53 -35.37 23.68
CA VAL A 32 39.72 -35.67 22.86
C VAL A 32 40.96 -35.84 23.74
N VAL A 33 41.13 -34.98 24.75
CA VAL A 33 42.26 -35.06 25.70
C VAL A 33 42.19 -36.32 26.54
N LEU A 34 41.01 -36.69 27.06
CA LEU A 34 40.84 -37.90 27.87
C LEU A 34 41.11 -39.16 27.06
N ILE A 35 40.64 -39.24 25.82
CA ILE A 35 40.92 -40.39 24.93
C ILE A 35 42.41 -40.44 24.60
N GLY A 36 43.03 -39.31 24.24
CA GLY A 36 44.47 -39.23 24.00
C GLY A 36 45.29 -39.62 25.23
N SER A 37 44.88 -39.18 26.41
CA SER A 37 45.52 -39.49 27.69
C SER A 37 45.33 -40.96 28.08
N ALA A 38 44.19 -41.59 27.77
CA ALA A 38 43.98 -43.01 27.99
C ALA A 38 44.86 -43.87 27.06
N LEU A 39 45.02 -43.47 25.80
CA LEU A 39 45.90 -44.16 24.84
C LEU A 39 47.37 -44.03 25.23
N LEU A 40 47.84 -42.82 25.56
CA LEU A 40 49.20 -42.59 26.04
C LEU A 40 49.44 -43.26 27.40
N GLY A 41 48.44 -43.18 28.27
CA GLY A 41 48.45 -43.82 29.59
C GLY A 41 48.56 -45.34 29.50
N ALA A 42 47.98 -45.98 28.47
CA ALA A 42 48.09 -47.43 28.27
C ALA A 42 49.54 -47.84 27.97
N VAL A 43 50.24 -47.05 27.15
CA VAL A 43 51.66 -47.26 26.83
C VAL A 43 52.51 -47.04 28.08
N ALA A 44 52.29 -45.93 28.80
CA ALA A 44 52.99 -45.65 30.05
C ALA A 44 52.72 -46.74 31.11
N TYR A 45 51.49 -47.23 31.21
CA TYR A 45 51.09 -48.27 32.14
C TYR A 45 51.84 -49.57 31.89
N TYR A 46 51.88 -50.00 30.62
CA TYR A 46 52.58 -51.22 30.22
C TYR A 46 54.08 -51.17 30.51
N ILE A 47 54.71 -50.00 30.29
CA ILE A 47 56.14 -49.80 30.54
C ILE A 47 56.46 -49.81 32.04
N ASN A 48 55.65 -49.14 32.86
CA ASN A 48 55.97 -48.91 34.28
C ASN A 48 55.51 -50.03 35.23
N ILE A 49 54.48 -50.81 34.88
CA ILE A 49 53.91 -51.80 35.82
C ILE A 49 54.88 -52.95 36.14
N ARG A 50 55.68 -53.40 35.16
CA ARG A 50 56.64 -54.51 35.34
C ARG A 50 57.72 -54.18 36.38
N PRO A 51 58.44 -53.02 36.31
CA PRO A 51 59.39 -52.62 37.34
C PRO A 51 58.77 -52.54 38.74
N ILE A 52 57.56 -52.00 38.86
CA ILE A 52 56.89 -51.78 40.15
C ILE A 52 56.56 -53.11 40.85
N ILE A 53 56.14 -54.12 40.10
CA ILE A 53 55.88 -55.46 40.63
C ILE A 53 57.20 -56.16 41.01
N ALA A 54 58.23 -56.03 40.17
CA ALA A 54 59.54 -56.64 40.40
C ALA A 54 60.24 -56.12 41.68
N GLN A 55 59.98 -54.86 42.06
CA GLN A 55 60.51 -54.23 43.28
C GLN A 55 59.73 -54.62 44.56
N GLY A 56 58.69 -55.47 44.45
CA GLY A 56 57.87 -55.89 45.60
C GLY A 56 56.94 -54.80 46.16
N THR A 57 56.84 -53.65 45.49
CA THR A 57 56.04 -52.50 45.91
C THR A 57 54.58 -52.62 45.48
N TRP A 58 53.86 -53.61 46.00
CA TRP A 58 52.47 -53.91 45.61
C TRP A 58 51.49 -52.74 45.83
N GLY A 59 51.72 -51.89 46.84
CA GLY A 59 50.89 -50.71 47.09
C GLY A 59 50.90 -49.72 45.92
N TRP A 60 52.07 -49.46 45.34
CA TRP A 60 52.21 -48.57 44.17
C TRP A 60 51.58 -49.17 42.91
N ALA A 61 51.68 -50.49 42.72
CA ALA A 61 51.03 -51.17 41.59
C ALA A 61 49.50 -51.02 41.65
N ILE A 62 48.90 -51.14 42.84
CA ILE A 62 47.46 -50.98 43.04
C ILE A 62 47.02 -49.53 42.74
N ILE A 63 47.71 -48.55 43.32
CA ILE A 63 47.40 -47.12 43.12
C ILE A 63 47.50 -46.75 41.63
N TYR A 64 48.57 -47.19 40.96
CA TYR A 64 48.80 -46.88 39.55
C TYR A 64 47.76 -47.54 38.63
N THR A 65 47.36 -48.78 38.91
CA THR A 65 46.30 -49.49 38.18
C THR A 65 44.93 -48.83 38.38
N LEU A 66 44.62 -48.42 39.60
CA LEU A 66 43.37 -47.70 39.91
C LEU A 66 43.32 -46.34 39.21
N ALA A 67 44.42 -45.58 39.22
CA ALA A 67 44.51 -44.29 38.54
C ALA A 67 44.32 -44.44 37.02
N PHE A 68 44.96 -45.43 36.39
CA PHE A 68 44.79 -45.70 34.96
C PHE A 68 43.36 -46.16 34.62
N SER A 69 42.82 -47.10 35.40
CA SER A 69 41.43 -47.57 35.24
C SER A 69 40.43 -46.42 35.36
N TRP A 70 40.68 -45.48 36.28
CA TRP A 70 39.85 -44.30 36.46
C TRP A 70 39.94 -43.32 35.27
N ILE A 71 41.13 -43.09 34.70
CA ILE A 71 41.27 -42.30 33.46
C ILE A 71 40.47 -42.93 32.31
N CYS A 72 40.55 -44.24 32.14
CA CYS A 72 39.78 -44.97 31.14
C CYS A 72 38.26 -44.87 31.40
N ALA A 73 37.82 -45.05 32.64
CA ALA A 73 36.41 -44.90 33.02
C ALA A 73 35.89 -43.49 32.68
N VAL A 74 36.63 -42.44 33.05
CA VAL A 74 36.29 -41.04 32.77
C VAL A 74 36.37 -40.71 31.28
N ALA A 75 37.19 -41.41 30.49
CA ALA A 75 37.30 -41.22 29.04
C ALA A 75 36.11 -41.81 28.27
N PHE A 76 35.70 -43.04 28.58
CA PHE A 76 34.74 -43.79 27.79
C PHE A 76 33.30 -43.81 28.33
N ILE A 77 33.10 -43.56 29.63
CA ILE A 77 31.75 -43.54 30.21
C ILE A 77 31.09 -42.19 29.91
N SER A 78 30.12 -42.21 29.00
CA SER A 78 29.40 -41.01 28.53
C SER A 78 28.41 -40.42 29.55
N ARG A 79 28.04 -41.17 30.59
CA ARG A 79 27.06 -40.74 31.61
C ARG A 79 27.62 -39.78 32.66
N ILE A 80 28.94 -39.60 32.73
CA ILE A 80 29.58 -38.79 33.77
C ILE A 80 29.48 -37.30 33.39
N PRO A 81 28.97 -36.42 34.27
CA PRO A 81 28.88 -34.98 34.01
C PRO A 81 30.24 -34.35 33.68
N TYR A 82 30.25 -33.34 32.80
CA TYR A 82 31.45 -32.64 32.36
C TYR A 82 32.34 -32.18 33.53
N ALA A 83 31.76 -31.49 34.51
CA ALA A 83 32.50 -30.96 35.66
C ALA A 83 33.23 -32.07 36.42
N PHE A 84 32.55 -33.20 36.66
CA PHE A 84 33.15 -34.33 37.37
C PHE A 84 34.30 -34.94 36.58
N ARG A 85 34.16 -35.09 35.25
CA ARG A 85 35.24 -35.61 34.39
C ARG A 85 36.46 -34.68 34.38
N ALA A 86 36.22 -33.38 34.23
CA ALA A 86 37.27 -32.37 34.21
C ALA A 86 38.02 -32.31 35.55
N TYR A 87 37.31 -32.18 36.67
CA TYR A 87 37.94 -32.14 37.99
C TYR A 87 38.62 -33.45 38.35
N SER A 88 38.02 -34.60 38.03
CA SER A 88 38.64 -35.91 38.26
C SER A 88 39.99 -36.01 37.55
N PHE A 89 40.03 -35.62 36.28
CA PHE A 89 41.27 -35.67 35.49
C PHE A 89 42.33 -34.69 36.01
N LEU A 90 41.94 -33.46 36.35
CA LEU A 90 42.85 -32.47 36.95
C LEU A 90 43.37 -32.96 38.31
N THR A 91 42.53 -33.58 39.14
CA THR A 91 42.95 -34.13 40.44
C THR A 91 43.98 -35.25 40.27
N ILE A 92 43.84 -36.11 39.26
CA ILE A 92 44.85 -37.15 38.97
C ILE A 92 46.17 -36.51 38.57
N LEU A 93 46.16 -35.52 37.68
CA LEU A 93 47.39 -34.82 37.27
C LEU A 93 48.05 -34.11 38.45
N TYR A 94 47.26 -33.52 39.33
CA TYR A 94 47.76 -32.91 40.56
C TYR A 94 48.37 -33.95 41.51
N ALA A 95 47.70 -35.09 41.71
CA ALA A 95 48.19 -36.19 42.55
C ALA A 95 49.50 -36.78 41.98
N LEU A 96 49.62 -36.93 40.66
CA LEU A 96 50.85 -37.35 40.00
C LEU A 96 51.97 -36.34 40.21
N GLY A 97 51.68 -35.04 40.09
CA GLY A 97 52.65 -33.97 40.36
C GLY A 97 53.12 -33.94 41.82
N ILE A 98 52.22 -34.09 42.79
CA ILE A 98 52.56 -34.17 44.22
C ILE A 98 53.36 -35.43 44.54
N THR A 99 52.94 -36.58 44.00
CA THR A 99 53.65 -37.86 44.18
C THR A 99 55.07 -37.76 43.64
N SER A 100 55.23 -37.23 42.42
CA SER A 100 56.55 -36.98 41.83
C SER A 100 57.38 -36.00 42.67
N ALA A 101 56.77 -34.92 43.18
CA ALA A 101 57.48 -33.94 44.01
C ALA A 101 57.96 -34.53 45.34
N LEU A 102 57.17 -35.40 45.97
CA LEU A 102 57.55 -36.08 47.21
C LEU A 102 58.59 -37.19 46.98
N GLN A 103 58.53 -37.87 45.83
CA GLN A 103 59.41 -38.99 45.51
C GLN A 103 60.78 -38.54 45.00
N TYR A 104 60.82 -37.53 44.15
CA TYR A 104 62.02 -37.09 43.43
C TYR A 104 62.46 -35.66 43.76
N GLY A 105 61.71 -34.96 44.62
CA GLY A 105 62.04 -33.60 45.04
C GLY A 105 62.07 -32.59 43.90
N ALA A 106 62.92 -31.57 44.04
CA ALA A 106 63.05 -30.50 43.07
C ALA A 106 63.67 -30.94 41.73
N ALA A 107 64.36 -32.08 41.72
CA ALA A 107 65.05 -32.61 40.54
C ALA A 107 64.17 -33.53 39.68
N GLY A 108 62.98 -33.90 40.16
CA GLY A 108 62.02 -34.74 39.43
C GLY A 108 61.22 -34.02 38.33
N ASP A 109 60.23 -34.74 37.80
CA ASP A 109 59.33 -34.30 36.73
C ASP A 109 58.06 -33.58 37.22
N ALA A 110 57.91 -33.34 38.53
CA ALA A 110 56.74 -32.69 39.14
C ALA A 110 56.34 -31.35 38.48
N ARG A 111 57.32 -30.56 38.05
CA ARG A 111 57.10 -29.27 37.38
C ARG A 111 56.39 -29.44 36.04
N ILE A 112 56.66 -30.52 35.30
CA ILE A 112 56.02 -30.81 34.02
C ILE A 112 54.53 -31.12 34.26
N TRP A 113 54.22 -31.91 35.30
CA TRP A 113 52.85 -32.19 35.73
C TRP A 113 52.09 -30.93 36.14
N PHE A 114 52.72 -30.03 36.91
CA PHE A 114 52.09 -28.78 37.33
C PHE A 114 51.84 -27.81 36.17
N VAL A 115 52.78 -27.66 35.22
CA VAL A 115 52.56 -26.84 34.02
C VAL A 115 51.41 -27.40 33.18
N GLY A 116 51.40 -28.72 32.95
CA GLY A 116 50.31 -29.39 32.25
C GLY A 116 48.95 -29.18 32.94
N LEU A 117 48.91 -29.30 34.27
CA LEU A 117 47.72 -29.07 35.07
C LEU A 117 47.18 -27.65 34.89
N VAL A 118 48.04 -26.61 34.97
CA VAL A 118 47.62 -25.21 34.85
C VAL A 118 47.07 -24.90 33.45
N VAL A 119 47.72 -25.40 32.40
CA VAL A 119 47.28 -25.21 31.02
C VAL A 119 45.91 -25.88 30.81
N LEU A 120 45.76 -27.13 31.23
CA LEU A 120 44.51 -27.88 31.06
C LEU A 120 43.37 -27.34 31.93
N ALA A 121 43.66 -26.89 33.15
CA ALA A 121 42.68 -26.20 34.00
C ALA A 121 42.19 -24.90 33.37
N SER A 122 43.09 -24.14 32.73
CA SER A 122 42.75 -22.92 31.99
C SER A 122 41.80 -23.19 30.81
N ILE A 123 41.97 -24.34 30.16
CA ILE A 123 41.13 -24.75 29.01
C ILE A 123 39.79 -25.32 29.46
N PHE A 124 39.78 -26.22 30.45
CA PHE A 124 38.58 -26.92 30.89
C PHE A 124 37.68 -26.06 31.80
N VAL A 125 38.26 -25.43 32.81
CA VAL A 125 37.49 -24.68 33.81
C VAL A 125 37.40 -23.21 33.39
N GLY A 126 38.45 -22.70 32.77
CA GLY A 126 38.59 -21.30 32.34
C GLY A 126 39.72 -20.61 33.08
N THR A 127 39.93 -19.33 32.78
CA THR A 127 41.04 -18.52 33.31
C THR A 127 41.07 -18.50 34.84
N ARG A 128 39.91 -18.41 35.50
CA ARG A 128 39.82 -18.45 36.98
C ARG A 128 40.29 -19.79 37.56
N GLY A 129 39.88 -20.91 36.95
CA GLY A 129 40.31 -22.24 37.38
C GLY A 129 41.81 -22.48 37.14
N GLY A 130 42.34 -21.96 36.02
CA GLY A 130 43.78 -21.96 35.74
C GLY A 130 44.59 -21.20 36.80
N ILE A 131 44.14 -19.98 37.17
CA ILE A 131 44.78 -19.17 38.21
C ILE A 131 44.71 -19.87 39.58
N SER A 132 43.56 -20.46 39.94
CA SER A 132 43.41 -21.24 41.17
C SER A 132 44.37 -22.43 41.22
N MET A 133 44.51 -23.18 40.12
CA MET A 133 45.45 -24.31 40.05
C MET A 133 46.91 -23.86 40.05
N LEU A 134 47.21 -22.69 39.48
CA LEU A 134 48.55 -22.09 39.57
C LEU A 134 48.89 -21.76 41.04
N ALA A 135 47.98 -21.07 41.74
CA ALA A 135 48.18 -20.75 43.15
C ALA A 135 48.34 -22.03 44.00
N LEU A 136 47.50 -23.05 43.76
CA LEU A 136 47.57 -24.33 44.45
C LEU A 136 48.91 -25.05 44.19
N THR A 137 49.34 -25.19 42.93
CA THR A 137 50.58 -25.89 42.57
C THR A 137 51.83 -25.19 43.09
N VAL A 138 51.88 -23.86 42.99
CA VAL A 138 52.99 -23.06 43.53
C VAL A 138 53.04 -23.20 45.06
N SER A 139 51.90 -23.07 45.74
CA SER A 139 51.83 -23.20 47.20
C SER A 139 52.26 -24.59 47.67
N SER A 140 51.80 -25.65 47.00
CA SER A 140 52.16 -27.02 47.33
C SER A 140 53.64 -27.31 47.07
N TYR A 141 54.21 -26.78 45.98
CA TYR A 141 55.63 -26.96 45.68
C TYR A 141 56.52 -26.24 46.71
N LEU A 142 56.17 -25.01 47.08
CA LEU A 142 56.87 -24.25 48.13
C LEU A 142 56.71 -24.92 49.51
N LEU A 143 55.53 -25.42 49.84
CA LEU A 143 55.28 -26.14 51.09
C LEU A 143 56.12 -27.41 51.19
N ILE A 144 56.19 -28.21 50.12
CA ILE A 144 57.05 -29.40 50.08
C ILE A 144 58.51 -28.99 50.29
N GLY A 145 59.00 -27.97 49.57
CA GLY A 145 60.37 -27.48 49.74
C GLY A 145 60.68 -26.93 51.14
N TRP A 146 59.69 -26.31 51.79
CA TRP A 146 59.84 -25.83 53.17
C TRP A 146 59.85 -26.98 54.18
N LEU A 147 58.95 -27.96 54.04
CA LEU A 147 58.90 -29.14 54.91
C LEU A 147 60.14 -30.03 54.80
N THR A 148 60.76 -30.08 53.62
CA THR A 148 62.02 -30.81 53.40
C THR A 148 63.20 -30.08 54.01
N HIS A 149 63.25 -28.75 53.90
CA HIS A 149 64.25 -27.93 54.57
C HIS A 149 64.22 -28.09 56.10
N GLN A 150 63.03 -28.26 56.68
CA GLN A 150 62.85 -28.52 58.11
C GLN A 150 63.18 -29.96 58.54
N GLY A 151 63.51 -30.85 57.60
CA GLY A 151 63.76 -32.26 57.88
C GLY A 151 62.51 -33.05 58.29
N THR A 152 61.30 -32.47 58.15
CA THR A 152 60.04 -33.16 58.46
C THR A 152 59.72 -34.23 57.41
N ILE A 153 60.06 -33.95 56.16
CA ILE A 153 59.96 -34.91 55.05
C ILE A 153 61.37 -35.23 54.58
N ASN A 154 61.78 -36.49 54.71
CA ASN A 154 63.05 -36.97 54.20
C ASN A 154 62.87 -37.38 52.73
N ILE A 155 63.18 -36.47 51.80
CA ILE A 155 63.25 -36.82 50.38
C ILE A 155 64.61 -37.47 50.12
N PRO A 156 64.65 -38.65 49.48
CA PRO A 156 65.91 -39.31 49.16
C PRO A 156 66.89 -38.41 48.40
N ASP A 157 68.19 -38.59 48.62
CA ASP A 157 69.25 -37.79 47.97
C ASP A 157 69.09 -37.83 46.43
N PRO A 158 68.99 -36.68 45.73
CA PRO A 158 68.84 -36.62 44.29
C PRO A 158 69.80 -37.53 43.50
N GLY A 159 71.02 -37.74 44.00
CA GLY A 159 72.02 -38.60 43.36
C GLY A 159 71.64 -40.08 43.27
N THR A 160 70.71 -40.57 44.11
CA THR A 160 70.25 -41.97 44.07
C THR A 160 69.24 -42.27 42.96
N PHE A 161 68.51 -41.26 42.47
CA PHE A 161 67.46 -41.42 41.46
C PHE A 161 67.83 -40.79 40.11
N LEU A 162 68.67 -39.74 40.12
CA LEU A 162 69.28 -39.15 38.93
C LEU A 162 70.60 -39.82 38.57
N ASN A 163 70.68 -41.14 38.68
CA ASN A 163 71.83 -41.84 38.13
C ASN A 163 71.70 -41.78 36.60
N PHE A 164 72.31 -40.77 35.99
CA PHE A 164 72.20 -40.47 34.56
C PHE A 164 72.74 -41.61 33.67
N ASP A 165 73.43 -42.57 34.27
CA ASP A 165 73.94 -43.78 33.62
C ASP A 165 72.84 -44.83 33.35
N ASN A 166 71.68 -44.74 34.00
CA ASN A 166 70.59 -45.70 33.82
C ASN A 166 69.59 -45.23 32.74
N PHE A 167 69.57 -45.93 31.60
CA PHE A 167 68.62 -45.67 30.51
C PHE A 167 67.15 -45.67 30.97
N ALA A 168 66.80 -46.44 32.00
CA ALA A 168 65.42 -46.52 32.49
C ALA A 168 64.89 -45.19 33.05
N SER A 169 65.71 -44.38 33.74
CA SER A 169 65.27 -43.08 34.29
C SER A 169 64.96 -42.08 33.18
N TRP A 170 65.81 -42.03 32.15
CA TRP A 170 65.59 -41.24 30.94
C TRP A 170 64.30 -41.62 30.22
N THR A 171 63.99 -42.93 30.13
CA THR A 171 62.74 -43.36 29.50
C THR A 171 61.50 -42.89 30.28
N THR A 172 61.51 -42.96 31.62
CA THR A 172 60.36 -42.56 32.43
C THR A 172 60.11 -41.05 32.37
N THR A 173 61.15 -40.22 32.53
CA THR A 173 61.00 -38.75 32.42
C THR A 173 60.62 -38.33 31.00
N GLY A 174 61.19 -39.00 29.99
CA GLY A 174 60.84 -38.77 28.58
C GLY A 174 59.38 -39.08 28.27
N ILE A 175 58.83 -40.17 28.82
CA ILE A 175 57.42 -40.54 28.65
C ILE A 175 56.50 -39.50 29.32
N SER A 176 56.79 -39.05 30.54
CA SER A 176 56.01 -37.99 31.21
C SER A 176 56.01 -36.68 30.41
N TYR A 177 57.18 -36.26 29.94
CA TYR A 177 57.33 -35.06 29.11
C TYR A 177 56.56 -35.17 27.79
N PHE A 178 56.70 -36.31 27.10
CA PHE A 178 56.00 -36.58 25.84
C PHE A 178 54.48 -36.59 26.04
N ALA A 179 53.99 -37.24 27.09
CA ALA A 179 52.57 -37.36 27.35
C ALA A 179 51.90 -35.99 27.56
N ILE A 180 52.49 -35.13 28.40
CA ILE A 180 51.94 -33.78 28.64
C ILE A 180 52.05 -32.91 27.40
N SER A 181 53.16 -32.98 26.68
CA SER A 181 53.38 -32.20 25.45
C SER A 181 52.33 -32.52 24.40
N VAL A 182 52.03 -33.81 24.16
CA VAL A 182 51.00 -34.25 23.21
C VAL A 182 49.62 -33.76 23.64
N VAL A 183 49.28 -33.89 24.93
CA VAL A 183 47.99 -33.43 25.46
C VAL A 183 47.81 -31.92 25.29
N ILE A 184 48.83 -31.12 25.57
CA ILE A 184 48.79 -29.67 25.38
C ILE A 184 48.62 -29.32 23.89
N VAL A 185 49.42 -29.92 23.00
CA VAL A 185 49.38 -29.66 21.55
C VAL A 185 48.00 -29.97 20.98
N ILE A 186 47.43 -31.13 21.33
CA ILE A 186 46.09 -31.53 20.88
C ILE A 186 45.04 -30.54 21.40
N SER A 187 45.11 -30.14 22.67
CA SER A 187 44.16 -29.20 23.28
C SER A 187 44.16 -27.84 22.58
N VAL A 188 45.36 -27.29 22.36
CA VAL A 188 45.54 -26.01 21.69
C VAL A 188 45.08 -26.09 20.23
N GLY A 189 45.43 -27.16 19.51
CA GLY A 189 45.02 -27.35 18.12
C GLY A 189 43.50 -27.39 17.92
N VAL A 190 42.77 -28.11 18.79
CA VAL A 190 41.30 -28.15 18.75
C VAL A 190 40.70 -26.77 19.01
N LEU A 191 41.25 -26.03 19.98
CA LEU A 191 40.78 -24.68 20.32
C LEU A 191 40.97 -23.70 19.14
N VAL A 192 42.16 -23.69 18.54
CA VAL A 192 42.49 -22.79 17.41
C VAL A 192 41.60 -23.10 16.20
N ASN A 193 41.41 -24.38 15.87
CA ASN A 193 40.54 -24.79 14.76
C ASN A 193 39.08 -24.43 15.00
N GLY A 194 38.60 -24.56 16.25
CA GLY A 194 37.26 -24.13 16.65
C GLY A 194 37.06 -22.63 16.49
N LEU A 195 38.04 -21.83 16.93
CA LEU A 195 38.01 -20.37 16.79
C LEU A 195 37.98 -19.94 15.32
N ASN A 196 38.86 -20.53 14.49
CA ASN A 196 38.90 -20.23 13.05
C ASN A 196 37.58 -20.55 12.35
N SER A 197 36.97 -21.68 12.70
CA SER A 197 35.66 -22.08 12.15
C SER A 197 34.55 -21.12 12.58
N GLY A 198 34.56 -20.68 13.84
CA GLY A 198 33.61 -19.70 14.36
C GLY A 198 33.73 -18.32 13.69
N ILE A 199 34.96 -17.83 13.51
CA ILE A 199 35.21 -16.56 12.80
C ILE A 199 34.72 -16.64 11.36
N LYS A 200 34.96 -17.77 10.67
CA LYS A 200 34.49 -17.97 9.29
C LYS A 200 32.97 -17.93 9.22
N LYS A 201 32.27 -18.65 10.10
CA LYS A 201 30.81 -18.66 10.17
C LYS A 201 30.23 -17.27 10.45
N ASN A 202 30.83 -16.53 11.38
CA ASN A 202 30.39 -15.16 11.67
C ASN A 202 30.58 -14.21 10.47
N ARG A 203 31.66 -14.36 9.70
CA ARG A 203 31.86 -13.58 8.47
C ARG A 203 30.83 -13.91 7.39
N GLU A 204 30.44 -15.18 7.26
CA GLU A 204 29.40 -15.61 6.31
C GLU A 204 28.04 -15.04 6.71
N LEU A 205 27.65 -15.16 7.99
CA LEU A 205 26.42 -14.55 8.54
C LEU A 205 26.39 -13.03 8.35
N ALA A 206 27.51 -12.34 8.58
CA ALA A 206 27.60 -10.90 8.38
C ALA A 206 27.38 -10.50 6.91
N LYS A 207 27.91 -11.28 5.96
CA LYS A 207 27.69 -11.06 4.52
C LYS A 207 26.24 -11.28 4.12
N GLU A 208 25.61 -12.35 4.60
CA GLU A 208 24.21 -12.66 4.35
C GLU A 208 23.30 -11.53 4.86
N LEU A 209 23.52 -11.04 6.09
CA LEU A 209 22.77 -9.92 6.65
C LEU A 209 22.91 -8.64 5.84
N THR A 210 24.10 -8.33 5.31
CA THR A 210 24.27 -7.13 4.46
C THR A 210 23.54 -7.26 3.13
N PHE A 211 23.55 -8.45 2.52
CA PHE A 211 22.84 -8.72 1.28
C PHE A 211 21.32 -8.61 1.47
N ASP A 212 20.79 -9.18 2.55
CA ASP A 212 19.37 -9.09 2.88
C ASP A 212 18.93 -7.64 3.16
N ARG A 213 19.78 -6.85 3.84
CA ARG A 213 19.51 -5.44 4.10
C ARG A 213 19.43 -4.63 2.81
N GLU A 214 20.35 -4.83 1.88
CA GLU A 214 20.34 -4.16 0.57
C GLU A 214 19.08 -4.51 -0.23
N LYS A 215 18.68 -5.79 -0.20
CA LYS A 215 17.46 -6.26 -0.85
C LYS A 215 16.20 -5.61 -0.26
N LEU A 216 16.13 -5.48 1.06
CA LEU A 216 15.02 -4.80 1.74
C LEU A 216 14.96 -3.32 1.41
N GLU A 217 16.11 -2.63 1.38
CA GLU A 217 16.18 -1.21 1.04
C GLU A 217 15.71 -0.95 -0.40
N ASN A 218 16.15 -1.76 -1.35
CA ASN A 218 15.70 -1.66 -2.74
C ASN A 218 14.19 -1.90 -2.88
N ARG A 219 13.63 -2.87 -2.13
CA ARG A 219 12.20 -3.13 -2.11
C ARG A 219 11.40 -1.99 -1.45
N SER A 220 11.94 -1.37 -0.40
CA SER A 220 11.36 -0.18 0.25
C SER A 220 11.27 0.98 -0.73
N LYS A 221 12.37 1.30 -1.42
CA LYS A 221 12.40 2.39 -2.41
C LYS A 221 11.42 2.16 -3.56
N ALA A 222 11.27 0.91 -4.03
CA ALA A 222 10.30 0.58 -5.07
C ALA A 222 8.85 0.75 -4.58
N LEU A 223 8.56 0.39 -3.32
CA LEU A 223 7.24 0.58 -2.71
C LEU A 223 6.91 2.07 -2.52
N GLU A 224 7.85 2.88 -2.04
CA GLU A 224 7.66 4.33 -1.86
C GLU A 224 7.33 5.00 -3.20
N ARG A 225 8.07 4.69 -4.27
CA ARG A 225 7.77 5.22 -5.62
C ARG A 225 6.36 4.85 -6.07
N ARG A 226 5.95 3.60 -5.82
CA ARG A 226 4.62 3.09 -6.18
C ARG A 226 3.51 3.78 -5.37
N GLU A 227 3.73 4.02 -4.09
CA GLU A 227 2.80 4.76 -3.23
C GLU A 227 2.55 6.16 -3.79
N VAL A 228 3.64 6.87 -4.14
CA VAL A 228 3.55 8.22 -4.73
C VAL A 228 2.75 8.21 -6.03
N GLN A 229 3.01 7.24 -6.93
CA GLN A 229 2.26 7.11 -8.20
C GLN A 229 0.77 6.87 -7.96
N ILE A 230 0.42 5.91 -7.10
CA ILE A 230 -0.99 5.58 -6.78
C ILE A 230 -1.70 6.78 -6.14
N ARG A 231 -1.07 7.44 -5.18
CA ARG A 231 -1.63 8.63 -4.53
C ARG A 231 -1.89 9.74 -5.54
N THR A 232 -0.94 9.97 -6.44
CA THR A 232 -1.04 10.99 -7.48
C THR A 232 -2.17 10.69 -8.45
N ALA A 233 -2.30 9.44 -8.91
CA ALA A 233 -3.42 9.00 -9.74
C ALA A 233 -4.76 9.21 -9.03
N ALA A 234 -4.87 8.84 -7.76
CA ALA A 234 -6.10 9.03 -6.97
C ALA A 234 -6.46 10.52 -6.79
N GLU A 235 -5.47 11.41 -6.63
CA GLU A 235 -5.67 12.87 -6.59
C GLU A 235 -6.19 13.42 -7.92
N ILE A 236 -5.65 12.94 -9.06
CA ILE A 236 -6.12 13.31 -10.40
C ILE A 236 -7.55 12.80 -10.62
N SER A 237 -7.82 11.54 -10.32
CA SER A 237 -9.16 10.93 -10.44
C SER A 237 -10.22 11.68 -9.65
N ARG A 238 -9.92 12.09 -8.40
CA ARG A 238 -10.85 12.91 -7.59
C ARG A 238 -11.13 14.27 -8.22
N THR A 239 -10.10 14.89 -8.80
CA THR A 239 -10.24 16.17 -9.49
C THR A 239 -11.11 16.03 -10.73
N ALA A 240 -10.94 14.94 -11.48
CA ALA A 240 -11.73 14.65 -12.68
C ALA A 240 -13.23 14.53 -12.35
N VAL A 241 -13.60 13.73 -11.34
CA VAL A 241 -15.02 13.48 -11.02
C VAL A 241 -15.75 14.72 -10.47
N ALA A 242 -15.02 15.70 -9.94
CA ALA A 242 -15.61 16.94 -9.42
C ALA A 242 -15.96 17.97 -10.50
N GLU A 243 -15.44 17.81 -11.72
CA GLU A 243 -15.64 18.77 -12.81
C GLU A 243 -16.85 18.37 -13.68
N LEU A 244 -17.81 19.28 -13.82
CA LEU A 244 -19.08 19.03 -14.54
C LEU A 244 -19.08 19.62 -15.96
N ASP A 245 -18.04 20.36 -16.34
CA ASP A 245 -17.84 20.85 -17.71
C ASP A 245 -16.83 19.94 -18.45
N PRO A 246 -17.25 19.22 -19.52
CA PRO A 246 -16.36 18.35 -20.27
C PRO A 246 -15.12 19.04 -20.82
N HIS A 247 -15.22 20.29 -21.26
CA HIS A 247 -14.09 21.01 -21.86
C HIS A 247 -13.02 21.32 -20.81
N ILE A 248 -13.44 21.79 -19.63
CA ILE A 248 -12.55 22.08 -18.51
C ILE A 248 -11.96 20.78 -17.96
N LEU A 249 -12.79 19.74 -17.83
CA LEU A 249 -12.41 18.41 -17.36
C LEU A 249 -11.24 17.85 -18.16
N PHE A 250 -11.36 17.77 -19.49
CA PHE A 250 -10.33 17.16 -20.33
C PHE A 250 -9.03 17.96 -20.26
N GLN A 251 -9.09 19.28 -20.40
CA GLN A 251 -7.90 20.13 -20.38
C GLN A 251 -7.13 20.00 -19.06
N ARG A 252 -7.85 20.03 -17.93
CA ARG A 252 -7.24 19.94 -16.61
C ARG A 252 -6.62 18.57 -16.34
N VAL A 253 -7.26 17.49 -16.78
CA VAL A 253 -6.73 16.14 -16.59
C VAL A 253 -5.48 15.91 -17.43
N VAL A 254 -5.45 16.33 -18.71
CA VAL A 254 -4.25 16.15 -19.54
C VAL A 254 -3.04 16.92 -18.98
N GLU A 255 -3.25 18.14 -18.47
CA GLU A 255 -2.19 18.94 -17.83
C GLU A 255 -1.67 18.32 -16.53
N LEU A 256 -2.57 17.81 -15.69
CA LEU A 256 -2.19 17.14 -14.45
C LEU A 256 -1.44 15.84 -14.72
N VAL A 257 -1.91 15.01 -15.66
CA VAL A 257 -1.23 13.76 -16.02
C VAL A 257 0.15 14.06 -16.61
N GLN A 258 0.25 15.03 -17.53
CA GLN A 258 1.54 15.39 -18.14
C GLN A 258 2.55 15.86 -17.10
N SER A 259 2.17 16.83 -16.25
CA SER A 259 3.08 17.44 -15.27
C SER A 259 3.48 16.48 -14.15
N ARG A 260 2.55 15.65 -13.67
CA ARG A 260 2.79 14.76 -12.53
C ARG A 260 3.58 13.50 -12.89
N PHE A 261 3.40 13.00 -14.11
CA PHE A 261 4.12 11.82 -14.60
C PHE A 261 5.32 12.18 -15.51
N ASN A 262 5.60 13.48 -15.68
CA ASN A 262 6.70 14.01 -16.50
C ASN A 262 6.70 13.43 -17.93
N LEU A 263 5.55 13.55 -18.60
CA LEU A 263 5.31 12.99 -19.92
C LEU A 263 5.52 14.04 -21.01
N TYR A 264 5.92 13.57 -22.19
CA TYR A 264 6.11 14.44 -23.36
C TYR A 264 4.77 15.04 -23.82
N TYR A 265 3.78 14.16 -23.99
CA TYR A 265 2.45 14.55 -24.47
C TYR A 265 1.37 13.69 -23.82
N VAL A 266 0.22 14.32 -23.56
CA VAL A 266 -1.00 13.65 -23.12
C VAL A 266 -2.18 14.19 -23.93
N GLY A 267 -3.06 13.31 -24.38
CA GLY A 267 -4.25 13.70 -25.14
C GLY A 267 -5.45 12.83 -24.82
N VAL A 268 -6.65 13.43 -24.91
CA VAL A 268 -7.93 12.74 -24.71
C VAL A 268 -8.72 12.75 -26.00
N PHE A 269 -9.10 11.57 -26.44
CA PHE A 269 -9.98 11.36 -27.59
C PHE A 269 -11.34 10.86 -27.09
N VAL A 270 -12.42 11.42 -27.63
CA VAL A 270 -13.80 11.03 -27.31
C VAL A 270 -14.45 10.46 -28.56
N VAL A 271 -15.18 9.35 -28.39
CA VAL A 271 -15.92 8.69 -29.46
C VAL A 271 -17.05 9.59 -29.93
N ASP A 272 -17.17 9.77 -31.25
CA ASP A 272 -18.25 10.53 -31.85
C ASP A 272 -19.59 9.79 -31.75
N PRO A 273 -20.73 10.49 -31.88
CA PRO A 273 -22.05 9.85 -31.80
C PRO A 273 -22.28 8.74 -32.85
N SER A 274 -21.52 8.76 -33.95
CA SER A 274 -21.61 7.73 -34.99
C SER A 274 -20.86 6.44 -34.63
N GLY A 275 -19.93 6.48 -33.65
CA GLY A 275 -19.10 5.34 -33.25
C GLY A 275 -17.97 5.00 -34.23
N HIS A 276 -17.72 5.82 -35.25
CA HIS A 276 -16.71 5.55 -36.28
C HIS A 276 -15.39 6.27 -36.02
N TYR A 277 -15.43 7.40 -35.33
CA TYR A 277 -14.26 8.25 -35.12
C TYR A 277 -14.07 8.61 -33.66
N ALA A 278 -12.81 8.67 -33.24
CA ALA A 278 -12.40 9.26 -31.97
C ALA A 278 -11.83 10.65 -32.26
N ASN A 279 -12.47 11.69 -31.72
CA ASN A 279 -12.11 13.09 -31.91
C ASN A 279 -11.25 13.57 -30.75
N LEU A 280 -10.13 14.25 -31.03
CA LEU A 280 -9.32 14.87 -29.99
C LEU A 280 -10.11 16.01 -29.31
N GLN A 281 -10.30 15.93 -27.99
CA GLN A 281 -11.00 16.93 -27.19
C GLN A 281 -10.06 17.78 -26.34
N ALA A 282 -8.92 17.23 -25.91
CA ALA A 282 -7.85 17.97 -25.26
C ALA A 282 -6.49 17.36 -25.56
N GLY A 283 -5.44 18.18 -25.55
CA GLY A 283 -4.06 17.74 -25.72
C GLY A 283 -3.08 18.76 -25.14
N THR A 284 -1.96 18.30 -24.59
CA THR A 284 -0.98 19.20 -23.95
C THR A 284 -0.05 19.89 -24.94
N GLY A 285 0.44 21.07 -24.55
CA GLY A 285 1.43 21.85 -25.29
C GLY A 285 0.94 22.37 -26.65
N GLU A 286 1.88 22.90 -27.43
CA GLU A 286 1.58 23.46 -28.76
C GLU A 286 1.08 22.39 -29.74
N ALA A 287 1.59 21.16 -29.63
CA ALA A 287 1.15 20.03 -30.44
C ALA A 287 -0.35 19.75 -30.24
N GLY A 288 -0.81 19.71 -28.99
CA GLY A 288 -2.24 19.59 -28.66
C GLY A 288 -3.07 20.71 -29.27
N GLN A 289 -2.64 21.97 -29.13
CA GLN A 289 -3.34 23.13 -29.68
C GLN A 289 -3.47 23.07 -31.21
N ARG A 290 -2.38 22.73 -31.94
CA ARG A 290 -2.42 22.56 -33.40
C ARG A 290 -3.37 21.44 -33.82
N MET A 291 -3.34 20.32 -33.09
CA MET A 291 -4.22 19.18 -33.38
C MET A 291 -5.71 19.48 -33.10
N LEU A 292 -6.00 20.24 -32.05
CA LEU A 292 -7.37 20.70 -31.75
C LEU A 292 -7.87 21.68 -32.82
N ALA A 293 -7.04 22.63 -33.24
CA ALA A 293 -7.40 23.62 -34.26
C ALA A 293 -7.79 22.96 -35.60
N ARG A 294 -7.13 21.85 -35.98
CA ARG A 294 -7.47 21.08 -37.20
C ARG A 294 -8.56 20.03 -37.00
N LYS A 295 -9.20 19.96 -35.83
CA LYS A 295 -10.20 18.94 -35.46
C LYS A 295 -9.70 17.51 -35.71
N HIS A 296 -8.51 17.21 -35.20
CA HIS A 296 -7.86 15.92 -35.42
C HIS A 296 -8.75 14.77 -34.92
N ARG A 297 -8.91 13.75 -35.79
CA ARG A 297 -9.76 12.58 -35.53
C ARG A 297 -9.10 11.31 -36.07
N LEU A 298 -9.36 10.19 -35.41
CA LEU A 298 -8.82 8.88 -35.75
C LEU A 298 -9.96 7.88 -35.92
N ALA A 299 -9.87 7.01 -36.92
CA ALA A 299 -10.89 5.99 -37.16
C ALA A 299 -10.80 4.86 -36.10
N ILE A 300 -11.94 4.44 -35.56
CA ILE A 300 -12.04 3.34 -34.59
C ILE A 300 -11.90 1.99 -35.32
N GLY A 301 -11.23 1.01 -34.70
CA GLY A 301 -10.91 -0.27 -35.36
C GLY A 301 -9.85 -0.18 -36.46
N SER A 302 -9.28 1.02 -36.68
CA SER A 302 -8.07 1.18 -37.49
C SER A 302 -6.84 0.66 -36.74
N THR A 303 -5.71 0.67 -37.41
CA THR A 303 -4.44 0.31 -36.79
C THR A 303 -3.88 1.35 -35.84
N SER A 304 -4.52 2.53 -35.69
CA SER A 304 -4.10 3.56 -34.74
C SER A 304 -4.09 3.03 -33.29
N MET A 305 -3.21 3.56 -32.43
CA MET A 305 -3.16 3.19 -31.01
C MET A 305 -4.51 3.42 -30.32
N ILE A 306 -5.05 4.61 -30.52
CA ILE A 306 -6.37 5.03 -30.04
C ILE A 306 -7.48 4.14 -30.60
N GLY A 307 -7.52 3.94 -31.92
CA GLY A 307 -8.58 3.17 -32.58
C GLY A 307 -8.61 1.72 -32.14
N TYR A 308 -7.45 1.10 -31.93
CA TYR A 308 -7.33 -0.25 -31.39
C TYR A 308 -7.78 -0.33 -29.93
N ALA A 309 -7.31 0.61 -29.09
CA ALA A 309 -7.64 0.60 -27.66
C ALA A 309 -9.14 0.69 -27.45
N ILE A 310 -9.81 1.55 -28.23
CA ILE A 310 -11.26 1.72 -28.21
C ILE A 310 -11.97 0.45 -28.72
N SER A 311 -11.56 -0.11 -29.86
CA SER A 311 -12.26 -1.26 -30.46
C SER A 311 -12.14 -2.55 -29.65
N ASN A 312 -10.99 -2.77 -29.01
CA ASN A 312 -10.72 -3.99 -28.23
C ASN A 312 -11.04 -3.82 -26.75
N LYS A 313 -11.32 -2.60 -26.28
CA LYS A 313 -11.52 -2.27 -24.86
C LYS A 313 -10.31 -2.64 -23.99
N GLU A 314 -9.11 -2.56 -24.56
CA GLU A 314 -7.85 -2.94 -23.90
C GLU A 314 -6.78 -1.88 -24.13
N ALA A 315 -5.93 -1.68 -23.13
CA ALA A 315 -4.78 -0.80 -23.25
C ALA A 315 -3.80 -1.33 -24.32
N ARG A 316 -3.20 -0.43 -25.10
CA ARG A 316 -2.18 -0.77 -26.09
C ARG A 316 -0.93 0.06 -25.89
N ILE A 317 0.21 -0.64 -25.80
CA ILE A 317 1.53 -0.06 -25.60
C ILE A 317 2.40 -0.27 -26.85
N ALA A 318 3.10 0.78 -27.27
CA ALA A 318 4.20 0.73 -28.23
C ALA A 318 5.48 1.12 -27.49
N SER A 319 6.40 0.16 -27.33
CA SER A 319 7.64 0.38 -26.57
C SER A 319 8.69 1.17 -27.34
N ASP A 320 8.79 0.98 -28.66
CA ASP A 320 9.57 1.86 -29.52
C ASP A 320 8.78 2.20 -30.79
N VAL A 321 8.26 3.43 -30.85
CA VAL A 321 7.48 3.92 -31.99
C VAL A 321 8.33 3.97 -33.27
N GLY A 322 9.67 3.90 -33.22
CA GLY A 322 10.56 3.82 -34.38
C GLY A 322 10.78 2.41 -34.95
N LEU A 323 10.59 1.35 -34.16
CA LEU A 323 10.68 -0.06 -34.60
C LEU A 323 9.29 -0.66 -34.87
N ASP A 324 8.30 -0.26 -34.09
CA ASP A 324 6.88 -0.59 -34.29
C ASP A 324 6.19 0.37 -35.30
N ALA A 325 7.00 1.19 -36.00
CA ALA A 325 6.70 2.50 -36.59
C ALA A 325 5.88 2.54 -37.87
N HIS A 326 5.65 1.43 -38.55
CA HIS A 326 5.19 1.47 -39.95
C HIS A 326 3.75 2.03 -40.13
N ARG A 327 3.15 2.66 -39.10
CA ARG A 327 1.81 3.26 -39.16
C ARG A 327 1.59 4.52 -38.30
N PHE A 328 2.58 5.06 -37.60
CA PHE A 328 2.35 5.97 -36.45
C PHE A 328 3.14 7.28 -36.46
N ASP A 329 3.38 7.87 -37.63
CA ASP A 329 4.09 9.14 -37.72
C ASP A 329 3.11 10.31 -37.55
N ASN A 330 3.03 10.88 -36.34
CA ASN A 330 2.31 12.12 -36.11
C ASN A 330 3.31 13.28 -36.23
N PRO A 331 3.23 14.11 -37.29
CA PRO A 331 4.21 15.17 -37.52
C PRO A 331 4.22 16.24 -36.41
N ASP A 332 3.18 16.30 -35.58
CA ASP A 332 3.13 17.22 -34.43
C ASP A 332 3.89 16.71 -33.21
N LEU A 333 4.27 15.44 -33.17
CA LEU A 333 4.92 14.76 -32.04
C LEU A 333 6.16 13.95 -32.49
N PRO A 334 7.16 14.61 -33.13
CA PRO A 334 8.29 13.92 -33.75
C PRO A 334 9.26 13.26 -32.74
N GLU A 335 9.22 13.65 -31.47
CA GLU A 335 10.10 13.10 -30.44
C GLU A 335 9.52 11.90 -29.70
N THR A 336 8.33 11.43 -30.08
CA THR A 336 7.69 10.29 -29.43
C THR A 336 8.46 9.00 -29.71
N ARG A 337 8.95 8.39 -28.63
CA ARG A 337 9.64 7.10 -28.68
C ARG A 337 8.86 5.96 -28.06
N SER A 338 7.94 6.23 -27.14
CA SER A 338 6.98 5.22 -26.67
C SER A 338 5.60 5.86 -26.48
N GLU A 339 4.55 5.09 -26.74
CA GLU A 339 3.16 5.54 -26.62
C GLU A 339 2.33 4.48 -25.89
N LEU A 340 1.39 4.95 -25.08
CA LEU A 340 0.39 4.12 -24.42
C LEU A 340 -1.00 4.73 -24.65
N ALA A 341 -1.90 3.95 -25.25
CA ALA A 341 -3.31 4.28 -25.42
C ALA A 341 -4.16 3.46 -24.45
N LEU A 342 -4.99 4.16 -23.68
CA LEU A 342 -5.81 3.61 -22.60
C LEU A 342 -7.28 3.89 -22.92
N PRO A 343 -8.13 2.87 -23.09
CA PRO A 343 -9.55 3.10 -23.30
C PRO A 343 -10.18 3.78 -22.09
N MET A 344 -11.11 4.71 -22.32
CA MET A 344 -11.92 5.33 -21.28
C MET A 344 -13.23 4.57 -21.18
N ILE A 345 -13.38 3.76 -20.13
CA ILE A 345 -14.50 2.83 -19.98
C ILE A 345 -15.37 3.25 -18.79
N SER A 346 -16.68 3.39 -19.03
CA SER A 346 -17.68 3.54 -17.97
C SER A 346 -18.75 2.46 -18.11
N GLY A 347 -18.91 1.62 -17.09
CA GLY A 347 -19.71 0.40 -17.17
C GLY A 347 -19.20 -0.52 -18.29
N GLU A 348 -20.04 -0.78 -19.30
CA GLU A 348 -19.67 -1.57 -20.49
C GLU A 348 -19.32 -0.73 -21.73
N ARG A 349 -19.46 0.60 -21.64
CA ARG A 349 -19.32 1.53 -22.76
C ARG A 349 -17.92 2.15 -22.79
N VAL A 350 -17.31 2.15 -23.97
CA VAL A 350 -16.08 2.91 -24.22
C VAL A 350 -16.47 4.29 -24.72
N LEU A 351 -16.12 5.32 -23.95
CA LEU A 351 -16.45 6.71 -24.27
C LEU A 351 -15.33 7.40 -25.06
N GLY A 352 -14.13 6.84 -25.05
CA GLY A 352 -12.94 7.47 -25.60
C GLY A 352 -11.66 6.70 -25.31
N ALA A 353 -10.53 7.39 -25.44
CA ALA A 353 -9.24 6.91 -24.98
C ALA A 353 -8.32 8.07 -24.56
N LEU A 354 -7.51 7.81 -23.55
CA LEU A 354 -6.40 8.65 -23.12
C LEU A 354 -5.11 8.13 -23.78
N THR A 355 -4.35 9.00 -24.45
CA THR A 355 -2.99 8.68 -24.90
C THR A 355 -1.97 9.41 -24.04
N VAL A 356 -0.90 8.72 -23.70
CA VAL A 356 0.30 9.29 -23.09
C VAL A 356 1.52 8.90 -23.93
N GLN A 357 2.45 9.84 -24.09
CA GLN A 357 3.63 9.65 -24.92
C GLN A 357 4.88 10.12 -24.18
N SER A 358 6.00 9.45 -24.46
CA SER A 358 7.31 9.73 -23.86
C SER A 358 8.39 9.83 -24.94
N THR A 359 9.40 10.66 -24.69
CA THR A 359 10.62 10.74 -25.50
C THR A 359 11.61 9.61 -25.22
N LEU A 360 11.35 8.78 -24.20
CA LEU A 360 12.13 7.59 -23.88
C LEU A 360 11.49 6.35 -24.50
N SER A 361 12.31 5.43 -25.02
CA SER A 361 11.85 4.09 -25.41
C SER A 361 11.55 3.25 -24.17
N SER A 362 10.54 2.39 -24.24
CA SER A 362 10.09 1.50 -23.16
C SER A 362 9.82 2.25 -21.85
N ALA A 363 9.25 3.46 -21.94
CA ALA A 363 9.00 4.29 -20.76
C ALA A 363 7.88 3.78 -19.85
N PHE A 364 7.02 2.88 -20.35
CA PHE A 364 5.85 2.38 -19.65
C PHE A 364 5.97 0.89 -19.36
N ASP A 365 5.68 0.48 -18.13
CA ASP A 365 5.57 -0.91 -17.73
C ASP A 365 4.11 -1.33 -17.43
N GLN A 366 3.91 -2.58 -17.03
CA GLN A 366 2.58 -3.11 -16.71
C GLN A 366 1.92 -2.39 -15.50
N ASN A 367 2.72 -1.88 -14.57
CA ASN A 367 2.19 -1.13 -13.42
C ASN A 367 1.73 0.26 -13.84
N ASP A 368 2.46 0.92 -14.74
CA ASP A 368 2.05 2.22 -15.29
C ASP A 368 0.70 2.10 -16.01
N ILE A 369 0.48 1.01 -16.75
CA ILE A 369 -0.82 0.71 -17.37
C ILE A 369 -1.91 0.65 -16.30
N ILE A 370 -1.71 -0.08 -15.19
CA ILE A 370 -2.73 -0.19 -14.12
C ILE A 370 -3.06 1.18 -13.52
N VAL A 371 -2.04 1.99 -13.22
CA VAL A 371 -2.21 3.30 -12.59
C VAL A 371 -2.91 4.28 -13.54
N LEU A 372 -2.45 4.37 -14.80
CA LEU A 372 -2.98 5.31 -15.78
C LEU A 372 -4.34 4.87 -16.32
N GLN A 373 -4.62 3.56 -16.43
CA GLN A 373 -5.95 3.04 -16.75
C GLN A 373 -6.98 3.48 -15.71
N GLY A 374 -6.63 3.44 -14.42
CA GLY A 374 -7.52 3.94 -13.37
C GLY A 374 -7.86 5.44 -13.53
N ILE A 375 -6.94 6.24 -14.05
CA ILE A 375 -7.22 7.65 -14.40
C ILE A 375 -8.16 7.73 -15.61
N ALA A 376 -7.92 6.93 -16.65
CA ALA A 376 -8.76 6.88 -17.85
C ALA A 376 -10.21 6.43 -17.53
N ASP A 377 -10.39 5.44 -16.66
CA ASP A 377 -11.71 4.97 -16.20
C ASP A 377 -12.42 6.04 -15.35
N SER A 378 -11.67 6.73 -14.49
CA SER A 378 -12.21 7.86 -13.71
C SER A 378 -12.65 9.01 -14.62
N LEU A 379 -11.88 9.27 -15.69
CA LEU A 379 -12.22 10.28 -16.69
C LEU A 379 -13.48 9.88 -17.49
N ALA A 380 -13.66 8.60 -17.78
CA ALA A 380 -14.88 8.09 -18.42
C ALA A 380 -16.10 8.33 -17.53
N THR A 381 -16.00 7.97 -16.25
CA THR A 381 -17.06 8.22 -15.25
C THR A 381 -17.39 9.71 -15.14
N ALA A 382 -16.36 10.57 -15.06
CA ALA A 382 -16.53 12.01 -14.97
C ALA A 382 -17.23 12.59 -16.22
N LEU A 383 -16.83 12.14 -17.41
CA LEU A 383 -17.47 12.54 -18.67
C LEU A 383 -18.94 12.12 -18.74
N GLU A 384 -19.26 10.90 -18.31
CA GLU A 384 -20.65 10.45 -18.24
C GLU A 384 -21.48 11.31 -17.28
N ASN A 385 -20.94 11.62 -16.10
CA ASN A 385 -21.59 12.51 -15.13
C ASN A 385 -21.81 13.92 -15.69
N ALA A 386 -20.80 14.49 -16.36
CA ALA A 386 -20.89 15.80 -16.99
C ALA A 386 -21.96 15.83 -18.10
N ASN A 387 -22.00 14.81 -18.95
CA ASN A 387 -23.03 14.67 -19.99
C ASN A 387 -24.44 14.53 -19.40
N LEU A 388 -24.61 13.72 -18.36
CA LEU A 388 -25.90 13.57 -17.67
C LEU A 388 -26.35 14.88 -17.02
N PHE A 389 -25.42 15.62 -16.41
CA PHE A 389 -25.72 16.92 -15.81
C PHE A 389 -26.14 17.95 -16.86
N GLN A 390 -25.46 18.00 -18.01
CA GLN A 390 -25.84 18.87 -19.12
C GLN A 390 -27.22 18.51 -19.70
N GLN A 391 -27.52 17.22 -19.85
CA GLN A 391 -28.85 16.76 -20.29
C GLN A 391 -29.95 17.16 -19.30
N LEU A 392 -29.69 17.02 -17.99
CA LEU A 392 -30.61 17.45 -16.95
C LEU A 392 -30.85 18.96 -17.00
N GLN A 393 -29.80 19.77 -17.15
CA GLN A 393 -29.94 21.22 -17.28
C GLN A 393 -30.74 21.61 -18.53
N ALA A 394 -30.46 21.00 -19.68
CA ALA A 394 -31.18 21.26 -20.91
C ALA A 394 -32.67 20.90 -20.78
N SER A 395 -32.99 19.74 -20.19
CA SER A 395 -34.38 19.32 -19.96
C SER A 395 -35.11 20.26 -19.00
N LEU A 396 -34.45 20.73 -17.92
CA LEU A 396 -35.05 21.70 -17.02
C LEU A 396 -35.35 23.04 -17.71
N GLN A 397 -34.43 23.51 -18.55
CA GLN A 397 -34.64 24.73 -19.34
C GLN A 397 -35.80 24.57 -20.32
N GLU A 398 -35.91 23.42 -20.99
CA GLU A 398 -37.02 23.11 -21.90
C GLU A 398 -38.36 23.09 -21.18
N VAL A 399 -38.46 22.39 -20.03
CA VAL A 399 -39.67 22.36 -19.22
C VAL A 399 -40.07 23.76 -18.75
N GLN A 400 -39.10 24.58 -18.31
CA GLN A 400 -39.36 25.97 -17.90
C GLN A 400 -39.87 26.82 -19.07
N ALA A 401 -39.29 26.66 -20.27
CA ALA A 401 -39.72 27.37 -21.46
C ALA A 401 -41.15 26.99 -21.87
N ILE A 402 -41.47 25.69 -21.86
CA ILE A 402 -42.82 25.18 -22.15
C ILE A 402 -43.83 25.71 -21.12
N GLN A 403 -43.51 25.67 -19.82
CA GLN A 403 -44.39 26.19 -18.77
C GLN A 403 -44.69 27.68 -18.95
N LYS A 404 -43.67 28.47 -19.29
CA LYS A 404 -43.83 29.90 -19.58
C LYS A 404 -44.75 30.12 -20.78
N GLN A 405 -44.53 29.42 -21.88
CA GLN A 405 -45.36 29.51 -23.08
C GLN A 405 -46.81 29.12 -22.79
N TYR A 406 -47.02 28.00 -22.07
CA TYR A 406 -48.35 27.54 -21.67
C TYR A 406 -49.09 28.59 -20.83
N LEU A 407 -48.44 29.21 -19.83
CA LEU A 407 -49.05 30.26 -19.02
C LEU A 407 -49.42 31.50 -19.83
N GLN A 408 -48.55 31.91 -20.76
CA GLN A 408 -48.83 33.04 -21.66
C GLN A 408 -50.02 32.75 -22.58
N GLU A 409 -50.04 31.59 -23.23
CA GLU A 409 -51.13 31.19 -24.12
C GLU A 409 -52.46 31.09 -23.36
N SER A 410 -52.47 30.38 -22.24
CA SER A 410 -53.68 30.18 -21.44
C SER A 410 -54.27 31.48 -20.90
N TRP A 411 -53.45 32.42 -20.41
CA TRP A 411 -53.92 33.75 -20.01
C TRP A 411 -54.30 34.65 -21.20
N SER A 412 -53.60 34.56 -22.33
CA SER A 412 -53.97 35.31 -23.54
C SER A 412 -55.33 34.88 -24.09
N ASN A 413 -55.67 33.59 -24.02
CA ASN A 413 -56.95 33.04 -24.43
C ASN A 413 -58.10 33.56 -23.57
N VAL A 414 -57.87 33.74 -22.25
CA VAL A 414 -58.84 34.35 -21.34
C VAL A 414 -59.07 35.81 -21.71
N LEU A 415 -57.99 36.57 -21.92
CA LEU A 415 -58.06 37.98 -22.29
C LEU A 415 -58.65 38.22 -23.69
N ALA A 416 -58.42 37.33 -24.65
CA ALA A 416 -58.97 37.43 -26.00
C ALA A 416 -60.50 37.23 -26.02
N LYS A 417 -61.05 36.44 -25.10
CA LYS A 417 -62.49 36.18 -25.00
C LYS A 417 -63.23 37.23 -24.17
N SER A 418 -62.59 37.75 -23.13
CA SER A 418 -63.16 38.77 -22.26
C SER A 418 -62.60 40.14 -22.66
N ARG A 419 -63.38 40.92 -23.42
CA ARG A 419 -63.01 42.18 -24.10
C ARG A 419 -62.20 43.23 -23.31
N SER A 420 -62.12 43.13 -21.99
CA SER A 420 -61.06 43.65 -21.11
C SER A 420 -61.45 43.29 -19.68
N LEU A 421 -60.62 42.55 -18.95
CA LEU A 421 -60.86 42.25 -17.54
C LEU A 421 -60.23 43.35 -16.68
N SER A 422 -60.94 44.47 -16.51
CA SER A 422 -60.54 45.57 -15.63
C SER A 422 -61.70 45.95 -14.72
N HIS A 423 -61.43 46.06 -13.41
CA HIS A 423 -62.37 46.63 -12.45
C HIS A 423 -61.68 47.76 -11.71
N THR A 424 -62.31 48.94 -11.67
CA THR A 424 -61.76 50.13 -11.01
C THR A 424 -62.68 50.51 -9.86
N TYR A 425 -62.13 50.60 -8.66
CA TYR A 425 -62.81 51.18 -7.51
C TYR A 425 -62.47 52.66 -7.41
N THR A 426 -63.48 53.53 -7.36
CA THR A 426 -63.30 54.97 -7.10
C THR A 426 -63.92 55.29 -5.75
N SER A 427 -63.14 55.90 -4.85
CA SER A 427 -63.66 56.33 -3.55
C SER A 427 -64.56 57.56 -3.73
N GLU A 428 -65.80 57.49 -3.24
CA GLU A 428 -66.69 58.65 -3.15
C GLU A 428 -66.20 59.55 -2.01
N SER A 429 -65.25 60.45 -2.29
CA SER A 429 -64.88 61.49 -1.32
C SER A 429 -65.84 62.69 -1.44
N PRO A 430 -66.32 63.28 -0.33
CA PRO A 430 -67.18 64.45 -0.38
C PRO A 430 -66.37 65.64 -0.91
N ASN A 431 -66.73 66.15 -2.08
CA ASN A 431 -66.23 67.39 -2.63
C ASN A 431 -66.37 68.52 -1.59
N VAL A 432 -65.25 68.95 -1.01
CA VAL A 432 -65.16 70.24 -0.33
C VAL A 432 -64.37 71.17 -1.25
N ASP A 433 -65.00 72.30 -1.55
CA ASP A 433 -64.66 73.29 -2.56
C ASP A 433 -63.17 73.57 -2.78
N GLY A 434 -62.82 73.63 -4.08
CA GLY A 434 -61.91 74.64 -4.61
C GLY A 434 -60.44 74.51 -4.25
N GLN A 435 -59.67 73.98 -5.21
CA GLN A 435 -58.21 74.02 -5.32
C GLN A 435 -57.45 73.08 -4.37
N SER A 436 -57.28 71.85 -4.82
CA SER A 436 -56.08 71.07 -4.54
C SER A 436 -55.80 70.19 -5.75
N HIS A 437 -54.74 70.52 -6.50
CA HIS A 437 -54.06 69.55 -7.34
C HIS A 437 -53.46 68.50 -6.39
N PHE A 438 -54.25 67.51 -5.97
CA PHE A 438 -53.65 66.29 -5.46
C PHE A 438 -52.98 65.65 -6.67
N SER A 439 -51.65 65.74 -6.73
CA SER A 439 -50.85 64.92 -7.63
C SER A 439 -51.02 63.47 -7.18
N ALA A 440 -52.10 62.86 -7.62
CA ALA A 440 -52.38 61.46 -7.38
C ALA A 440 -51.23 60.66 -7.99
N THR A 441 -50.52 59.94 -7.13
CA THR A 441 -49.42 59.08 -7.52
C THR A 441 -50.01 57.71 -7.81
N SER A 442 -49.96 57.30 -9.07
CA SER A 442 -50.29 55.94 -9.48
C SER A 442 -49.12 55.02 -9.16
N LEU A 443 -49.40 53.98 -8.38
CA LEU A 443 -48.48 52.93 -8.00
C LEU A 443 -48.93 51.63 -8.66
N ASP A 444 -48.11 51.11 -9.56
CA ASP A 444 -48.38 49.87 -10.28
C ASP A 444 -47.73 48.66 -9.59
N PHE A 445 -48.52 47.60 -9.47
CA PHE A 445 -48.10 46.35 -8.88
C PHE A 445 -48.38 45.18 -9.83
N PRO A 446 -47.34 44.51 -10.35
CA PRO A 446 -47.52 43.39 -11.27
C PRO A 446 -48.16 42.20 -10.55
N LEU A 447 -49.16 41.57 -11.19
CA LEU A 447 -49.70 40.28 -10.79
C LEU A 447 -48.78 39.19 -11.36
N ILE A 448 -47.95 38.59 -10.51
CA ILE A 448 -46.93 37.62 -10.92
C ILE A 448 -47.35 36.20 -10.53
N LEU A 449 -47.55 35.34 -11.52
CA LEU A 449 -47.79 33.91 -11.35
C LEU A 449 -46.59 33.13 -11.88
N ARG A 450 -45.87 32.41 -11.00
CA ARG A 450 -44.69 31.59 -11.37
C ARG A 450 -43.70 32.37 -12.24
N ASP A 451 -43.34 33.58 -11.79
CA ASP A 451 -42.43 34.52 -12.45
C ASP A 451 -42.89 35.08 -13.81
N GLN A 452 -44.18 34.93 -14.15
CA GLN A 452 -44.81 35.56 -15.31
C GLN A 452 -45.81 36.63 -14.88
N ILE A 453 -45.74 37.80 -15.52
CA ILE A 453 -46.71 38.88 -15.32
C ILE A 453 -47.99 38.50 -16.08
N ILE A 454 -49.07 38.26 -15.35
CA ILE A 454 -50.38 37.93 -15.92
C ILE A 454 -51.33 39.14 -15.96
N GLY A 455 -50.99 40.22 -15.25
CA GLY A 455 -51.76 41.45 -15.19
C GLY A 455 -51.08 42.51 -14.32
N ASN A 456 -51.74 43.64 -14.14
CA ASN A 456 -51.24 44.74 -13.31
C ASN A 456 -52.37 45.26 -12.40
N LEU A 457 -52.04 45.55 -11.14
CA LEU A 457 -52.90 46.21 -10.18
C LEU A 457 -52.38 47.65 -10.00
N SER A 458 -53.16 48.63 -10.44
CA SER A 458 -52.82 50.04 -10.25
C SER A 458 -53.55 50.60 -9.04
N LEU A 459 -52.82 51.27 -8.16
CA LEU A 459 -53.32 51.93 -6.97
C LEU A 459 -53.03 53.42 -7.07
N GLU A 460 -54.07 54.24 -7.07
CA GLU A 460 -53.94 55.69 -7.09
C GLU A 460 -54.07 56.24 -5.66
N THR A 461 -53.04 56.93 -5.18
CA THR A 461 -52.99 57.48 -3.82
C THR A 461 -52.48 58.92 -3.80
N ASP A 462 -52.94 59.68 -2.82
CA ASP A 462 -52.48 61.03 -2.48
C ASP A 462 -51.07 61.06 -1.87
N ARG A 463 -50.51 59.90 -1.49
CA ARG A 463 -49.18 59.78 -0.88
C ARG A 463 -48.17 59.21 -1.87
N SER A 464 -46.99 59.82 -1.93
CA SER A 464 -45.91 59.41 -2.83
C SER A 464 -45.20 58.11 -2.42
N ASN A 465 -45.33 57.67 -1.16
CA ASN A 465 -44.70 56.43 -0.65
C ASN A 465 -45.59 55.69 0.35
N LEU A 466 -45.67 54.37 0.20
CA LEU A 466 -46.35 53.45 1.12
C LEU A 466 -45.45 53.09 2.30
N THR A 467 -46.04 52.88 3.47
CA THR A 467 -45.32 52.31 4.62
C THR A 467 -44.97 50.83 4.35
N PRO A 468 -43.94 50.28 5.02
CA PRO A 468 -43.57 48.87 4.87
C PRO A 468 -44.71 47.88 5.20
N GLN A 469 -45.58 48.25 6.15
CA GLN A 469 -46.74 47.45 6.56
C GLN A 469 -47.83 47.45 5.47
N GLU A 470 -48.14 48.61 4.89
CA GLU A 470 -49.09 48.75 3.79
C GLU A 470 -48.60 48.01 2.54
N ARG A 471 -47.32 48.15 2.20
CA ARG A 471 -46.72 47.40 1.09
C ARG A 471 -46.80 45.89 1.31
N GLY A 472 -46.46 45.41 2.52
CA GLY A 472 -46.57 43.99 2.87
C GLY A 472 -48.01 43.46 2.79
N PHE A 473 -48.99 44.28 3.16
CA PHE A 473 -50.41 43.94 3.01
C PHE A 473 -50.81 43.86 1.53
N ILE A 474 -50.45 44.87 0.73
CA ILE A 474 -50.73 44.90 -0.72
C ILE A 474 -50.10 43.70 -1.42
N ASP A 475 -48.84 43.36 -1.11
CA ASP A 475 -48.17 42.18 -1.67
C ASP A 475 -48.89 40.87 -1.31
N ALA A 476 -49.39 40.75 -0.07
CA ALA A 476 -50.17 39.58 0.36
C ALA A 476 -51.50 39.48 -0.40
N VAL A 477 -52.20 40.61 -0.59
CA VAL A 477 -53.45 40.67 -1.36
C VAL A 477 -53.18 40.33 -2.83
N ILE A 478 -52.14 40.90 -3.45
CA ILE A 478 -51.75 40.59 -4.83
C ILE A 478 -51.46 39.11 -5.01
N LYS A 479 -50.68 38.50 -4.10
CA LYS A 479 -50.40 37.06 -4.14
C LYS A 479 -51.68 36.24 -4.06
N GLN A 480 -52.57 36.58 -3.12
CA GLN A 480 -53.83 35.85 -2.94
C GLN A 480 -54.78 36.03 -4.13
N THR A 481 -54.87 37.24 -4.69
CA THR A 481 -55.69 37.55 -5.87
C THR A 481 -55.15 36.84 -7.11
N THR A 482 -53.84 36.84 -7.33
CA THR A 482 -53.19 36.13 -8.44
C THR A 482 -53.48 34.63 -8.37
N LEU A 483 -53.39 34.02 -7.18
CA LEU A 483 -53.73 32.61 -6.97
C LEU A 483 -55.23 32.34 -7.16
N ALA A 484 -56.10 33.22 -6.69
CA ALA A 484 -57.54 33.08 -6.85
C ALA A 484 -57.96 33.17 -8.33
N LEU A 485 -57.38 34.11 -9.08
CA LEU A 485 -57.58 34.24 -10.53
C LEU A 485 -57.14 32.99 -11.28
N GLU A 486 -55.98 32.41 -10.92
CA GLU A 486 -55.52 31.14 -11.48
C GLU A 486 -56.48 29.99 -11.18
N ASN A 487 -56.95 29.86 -9.93
CA ASN A 487 -57.89 28.82 -9.54
C ASN A 487 -59.21 28.94 -10.30
N VAL A 488 -59.76 30.15 -10.44
CA VAL A 488 -61.00 30.39 -11.19
C VAL A 488 -60.82 29.97 -12.64
N ARG A 489 -59.72 30.41 -13.28
CA ARG A 489 -59.39 30.03 -14.65
C ARG A 489 -59.26 28.51 -14.83
N LEU A 490 -58.56 27.82 -13.92
CA LEU A 490 -58.42 26.36 -13.95
C LEU A 490 -59.76 25.64 -13.83
N VAL A 491 -60.66 26.15 -12.98
CA VAL A 491 -62.02 25.61 -12.84
C VAL A 491 -62.82 25.82 -14.13
N GLU A 492 -62.76 27.01 -14.74
CA GLU A 492 -63.44 27.30 -16.01
C GLU A 492 -62.92 26.40 -17.15
N GLU A 493 -61.60 26.23 -17.26
CA GLU A 493 -60.98 25.35 -18.24
C GLU A 493 -61.43 23.90 -18.05
N THR A 494 -61.38 23.41 -16.81
CA THR A 494 -61.82 22.04 -16.46
C THR A 494 -63.29 21.82 -16.79
N GLN A 495 -64.17 22.77 -16.46
CA GLN A 495 -65.59 22.69 -16.79
C GLN A 495 -65.84 22.66 -18.29
N ARG A 496 -65.09 23.49 -19.05
CA ARG A 496 -65.20 23.55 -20.51
C ARG A 496 -64.75 22.25 -21.16
N THR A 497 -63.63 21.68 -20.73
CA THR A 497 -63.14 20.38 -21.22
C THR A 497 -64.14 19.28 -20.91
N ALA A 498 -64.65 19.22 -19.69
CA ALA A 498 -65.67 18.24 -19.30
C ALA A 498 -66.98 18.40 -20.12
N GLN A 499 -67.39 19.63 -20.45
CA GLN A 499 -68.55 19.87 -21.30
C GLN A 499 -68.30 19.39 -22.73
N GLN A 500 -67.11 19.64 -23.29
CA GLN A 500 -66.73 19.16 -24.62
C GLN A 500 -66.69 17.63 -24.67
N GLU A 501 -66.06 16.98 -23.70
CA GLU A 501 -66.01 15.52 -23.59
C GLU A 501 -67.40 14.91 -23.47
N ARG A 502 -68.29 15.51 -22.67
CA ARG A 502 -69.69 15.07 -22.60
C ARG A 502 -70.38 15.17 -23.96
N ILE A 503 -70.20 16.27 -24.69
CA ILE A 503 -70.81 16.44 -26.02
C ILE A 503 -70.28 15.38 -26.98
N VAL A 504 -68.96 15.16 -27.02
CA VAL A 504 -68.33 14.12 -27.86
C VAL A 504 -68.80 12.72 -27.47
N GLY A 505 -68.89 12.44 -26.17
CA GLY A 505 -69.40 11.18 -25.63
C GLY A 505 -70.85 10.92 -26.02
N THR A 506 -71.74 11.90 -25.85
CA THR A 506 -73.14 11.81 -26.25
C THR A 506 -73.29 11.59 -27.76
N ILE A 507 -72.56 12.34 -28.59
CA ILE A 507 -72.56 12.16 -30.05
C ILE A 507 -72.07 10.75 -30.40
N SER A 508 -70.99 10.28 -29.78
CA SER A 508 -70.45 8.93 -30.02
C SER A 508 -71.45 7.84 -29.62
N GLU A 509 -72.15 8.02 -28.49
CA GLU A 509 -73.20 7.10 -28.03
C GLU A 509 -74.37 7.07 -29.02
N GLU A 510 -74.85 8.22 -29.48
CA GLU A 510 -75.91 8.30 -30.50
C GLU A 510 -75.50 7.68 -31.84
N LEU A 511 -74.27 7.94 -32.31
CA LEU A 511 -73.74 7.35 -33.55
C LEU A 511 -73.58 5.82 -33.41
N SER A 512 -73.16 5.32 -32.25
CA SER A 512 -72.96 3.88 -32.02
C SER A 512 -74.24 3.06 -31.99
N ARG A 513 -75.41 3.68 -31.74
CA ARG A 513 -76.73 3.02 -31.73
C ARG A 513 -77.32 2.82 -33.12
N VAL A 514 -76.70 3.38 -34.15
CA VAL A 514 -77.20 3.36 -35.53
C VAL A 514 -76.45 2.32 -36.35
N MET A 515 -77.16 1.32 -36.90
CA MET A 515 -76.55 0.22 -37.66
C MET A 515 -76.45 0.48 -39.18
N ASP A 516 -76.76 1.69 -39.63
CA ASP A 516 -76.78 2.07 -41.05
C ASP A 516 -75.88 3.28 -41.32
N VAL A 517 -74.95 3.10 -42.26
CA VAL A 517 -73.91 4.09 -42.62
C VAL A 517 -74.53 5.40 -43.11
N GLU A 518 -75.64 5.35 -43.86
CA GLU A 518 -76.29 6.57 -44.35
C GLU A 518 -76.87 7.41 -43.21
N ASN A 519 -77.44 6.75 -42.19
CA ASN A 519 -78.00 7.41 -41.02
C ASN A 519 -76.92 7.94 -40.07
N VAL A 520 -75.78 7.24 -39.92
CA VAL A 520 -74.60 7.73 -39.17
C VAL A 520 -74.10 9.05 -39.75
N ILE A 521 -73.97 9.14 -41.08
CA ILE A 521 -73.53 10.37 -41.77
C ILE A 521 -74.53 11.51 -41.55
N LYS A 522 -75.84 11.26 -41.71
CA LYS A 522 -76.88 12.27 -41.50
C LYS A 522 -76.89 12.82 -40.07
N ILE A 523 -76.67 11.97 -39.07
CA ILE A 523 -76.62 12.37 -37.66
C ILE A 523 -75.32 13.14 -37.38
N ALA A 524 -74.17 12.67 -37.86
CA ALA A 524 -72.90 13.36 -37.69
C ALA A 524 -72.94 14.77 -38.30
N VAL A 525 -73.45 14.93 -39.54
CA VAL A 525 -73.61 16.24 -40.19
C VAL A 525 -74.55 17.15 -39.39
N ARG A 526 -75.66 16.62 -38.88
CA ARG A 526 -76.64 17.39 -38.09
C ARG A 526 -76.06 17.89 -36.77
N GLU A 527 -75.39 17.02 -36.02
CA GLU A 527 -74.86 17.37 -34.71
C GLU A 527 -73.62 18.26 -34.82
N LEU A 528 -72.75 18.03 -35.80
CA LEU A 528 -71.66 18.96 -36.11
C LEU A 528 -72.20 20.33 -36.57
N GLY A 529 -73.26 20.35 -37.39
CA GLY A 529 -73.90 21.59 -37.85
C GLY A 529 -74.58 22.42 -36.74
N ARG A 530 -74.80 21.85 -35.56
CA ARG A 530 -75.36 22.57 -34.39
C ARG A 530 -74.29 23.23 -33.52
N LEU A 531 -73.00 22.95 -33.75
CA LEU A 531 -71.93 23.56 -32.99
C LEU A 531 -71.84 25.07 -33.30
N PRO A 532 -71.59 25.91 -32.29
CA PRO A 532 -71.44 27.36 -32.50
C PRO A 532 -70.24 27.66 -33.41
N ASN A 533 -70.41 28.62 -34.31
CA ASN A 533 -69.43 29.06 -35.33
C ASN A 533 -69.15 28.08 -36.48
N ILE A 534 -70.05 27.15 -36.77
CA ILE A 534 -69.98 26.28 -37.96
C ILE A 534 -71.00 26.76 -39.01
N ASN A 535 -70.50 27.12 -40.19
CA ASN A 535 -71.33 27.69 -41.26
C ASN A 535 -71.83 26.65 -42.27
N GLU A 536 -71.09 25.56 -42.49
CA GLU A 536 -71.45 24.45 -43.37
C GLU A 536 -70.71 23.18 -42.93
N VAL A 537 -71.39 22.02 -43.00
CA VAL A 537 -70.79 20.70 -42.75
C VAL A 537 -71.23 19.75 -43.85
N SER A 538 -70.27 19.12 -44.53
CA SER A 538 -70.53 18.08 -45.52
C SER A 538 -69.57 16.91 -45.28
N ILE A 539 -70.07 15.68 -45.42
CA ILE A 539 -69.31 14.43 -45.28
C ILE A 539 -69.49 13.66 -46.58
N PHE A 540 -68.39 13.36 -47.25
CA PHE A 540 -68.37 12.54 -48.48
C PHE A 540 -67.52 11.30 -48.24
N ILE A 541 -68.00 10.14 -48.69
CA ILE A 541 -67.25 8.88 -48.66
C ILE A 541 -67.00 8.49 -50.11
N GLU A 542 -65.76 8.63 -50.56
CA GLU A 542 -65.32 8.14 -51.87
C GLU A 542 -64.51 6.85 -51.69
N PRO A 543 -64.71 5.82 -52.54
CA PRO A 543 -63.86 4.65 -52.54
C PRO A 543 -62.47 5.02 -53.09
N ASP A 544 -61.44 4.71 -52.30
CA ASP A 544 -60.04 4.99 -52.59
C ASP A 544 -59.65 4.43 -53.98
N GLN A 545 -59.29 5.31 -54.91
CA GLN A 545 -58.74 4.92 -56.21
C GLN A 545 -57.21 5.02 -56.15
N GLN A 546 -56.59 3.88 -55.77
CA GLN A 546 -55.20 3.44 -55.97
C GLN A 546 -54.04 4.44 -55.85
#